data_AF-A0A7C4I5L6-F1
#
_entry.id   AF-A0A7C4I5L6-F1
#
_cell.length_a   1.000
_cell.length_b   1.000
_cell.length_c   1.000
_cell.angle_alpha   90.00
_cell.angle_beta   90.00
_cell.angle_gamma   90.00
#
_symmetry.space_group_name_H-M   'P 1'
#
loop_
_entity.id
_entity.type
_entity.pdbx_description
1 polymer ?
#
loop_
_entity_poly.entity_id
_entity_poly.type
_entity_poly.pdbx_seq_one_letter_code
_entity_poly.pdbx_strand_id
1 'polypeptide(L)'
;MRPAPLLLVLVLSLWQLAQGLAMRFEVVEPDMVRPIHIGVGALTALILLGLLRSARKQGERIGSDLAFVFLLIIFQGLAGLFILAEVSLAAIIHLVLSFFVVGSVAAALILAASETG
;
A
#
# COMPACT_ATOMS: atom_id res chain seq x y z
N MET A 1 -2.24 -18.99 -1.62
CA MET A 1 -1.89 -18.30 -0.35
C MET A 1 -3.05 -18.38 0.62
N ARG A 2 -2.81 -18.31 1.95
CA ARG A 2 -3.90 -17.97 2.88
C ARG A 2 -4.28 -16.49 2.69
N PRO A 3 -5.56 -16.09 2.81
CA PRO A 3 -5.99 -14.70 2.60
C PRO A 3 -5.60 -13.75 3.76
N ALA A 4 -5.34 -14.28 4.96
CA ALA A 4 -5.06 -13.47 6.16
C ALA A 4 -3.90 -12.44 6.01
N PRO A 5 -2.76 -12.74 5.36
CA PRO A 5 -1.71 -11.75 5.15
C PRO A 5 -2.10 -10.64 4.18
N LEU A 6 -2.91 -10.93 3.16
CA LEU A 6 -3.46 -9.92 2.25
C LEU A 6 -4.46 -9.01 2.97
N LEU A 7 -5.24 -9.57 3.90
CA LEU A 7 -6.12 -8.77 4.76
C LEU A 7 -5.31 -7.80 5.63
N LEU A 8 -4.18 -8.23 6.19
CA LEU A 8 -3.29 -7.35 6.94
C LEU A 8 -2.77 -6.21 6.04
N VAL A 9 -2.29 -6.52 4.83
CA VAL A 9 -1.86 -5.48 3.87
C VAL A 9 -3.00 -4.51 3.58
N LEU A 10 -4.23 -5.00 3.38
CA LEU A 10 -5.39 -4.14 3.11
C LEU A 10 -5.68 -3.19 4.29
N VAL A 11 -5.67 -3.70 5.51
CA VAL A 11 -5.89 -2.90 6.73
C VAL A 11 -4.81 -1.82 6.85
N LEU A 12 -3.55 -2.17 6.64
CA LEU A 12 -2.45 -1.21 6.70
C LEU A 12 -2.56 -0.15 5.60
N SER A 13 -2.89 -0.55 4.36
CA SER A 13 -3.10 0.40 3.25
C SER A 13 -4.28 1.34 3.48
N LEU A 14 -5.39 0.85 4.03
CA LEU A 14 -6.53 1.68 4.42
C LEU A 14 -6.16 2.67 5.53
N TRP A 15 -5.41 2.21 6.53
CA TRP A 15 -4.94 3.07 7.61
C TRP A 15 -4.01 4.17 7.09
N GLN A 16 -3.09 3.82 6.18
CA GLN A 16 -2.22 4.81 5.54
C GLN A 16 -3.01 5.82 4.71
N LEU A 17 -4.00 5.38 3.93
CA LEU A 17 -4.86 6.28 3.17
C LEU A 17 -5.61 7.23 4.11
N ALA A 18 -6.16 6.72 5.21
CA ALA A 18 -6.84 7.55 6.22
C ALA A 18 -5.90 8.59 6.84
N GLN A 19 -4.65 8.21 7.17
CA GLN A 19 -3.63 9.14 7.66
C GLN A 19 -3.28 10.22 6.60
N GLY A 20 -3.09 9.80 5.34
CA GLY A 20 -2.79 10.72 4.23
C GLY A 20 -3.90 11.74 4.01
N LEU A 21 -5.16 11.30 4.04
CA LEU A 21 -6.33 12.16 3.96
C LEU A 21 -6.41 13.10 5.18
N ALA A 22 -6.25 12.58 6.39
CA ALA A 22 -6.29 13.39 7.61
C ALA A 22 -5.24 14.50 7.60
N MET A 23 -4.00 14.21 7.18
CA MET A 23 -2.96 15.23 7.02
C MET A 23 -3.29 16.22 5.90
N ARG A 24 -3.82 15.75 4.76
CA ARG A 24 -4.14 16.61 3.60
C ARG A 24 -5.27 17.60 3.89
N PHE A 25 -6.25 17.20 4.69
CA PHE A 25 -7.40 18.02 5.09
C PHE A 25 -7.22 18.67 6.46
N GLU A 26 -5.99 18.68 7.01
CA GLU A 26 -5.63 19.38 8.25
C GLU A 26 -6.49 18.95 9.46
N VAL A 27 -6.96 17.69 9.45
CA VAL A 27 -7.70 17.09 10.58
C VAL A 27 -6.75 16.79 11.75
N VAL A 28 -5.46 16.62 11.46
CA VAL A 28 -4.39 16.30 12.41
C VAL A 28 -3.12 17.05 12.04
N GLU A 29 -2.29 17.35 13.03
CA GLU A 29 -0.98 17.98 12.80
C GLU A 29 -0.04 17.03 12.03
N PRO A 30 0.47 17.44 10.86
CA PRO A 30 1.31 16.58 10.03
C PRO A 30 2.56 16.07 10.74
N ASP A 31 3.16 16.87 11.63
CA ASP A 31 4.43 16.52 12.27
C ASP A 31 4.30 15.36 13.26
N MET A 32 3.12 15.17 13.85
CA MET A 32 2.85 14.03 14.73
C MET A 32 2.61 12.73 13.94
N VAL A 33 1.97 12.83 12.77
CA VAL A 33 1.47 11.66 12.02
C VAL A 33 2.45 11.19 10.95
N ARG A 34 3.22 12.10 10.35
CA ARG A 34 4.11 11.81 9.21
C ARG A 34 5.12 10.69 9.48
N PRO A 35 5.84 10.64 10.62
CA PRO A 35 6.77 9.54 10.90
C PRO A 35 6.08 8.18 10.95
N ILE A 36 4.90 8.14 11.58
CA ILE A 36 4.07 6.92 11.68
C ILE A 36 3.59 6.52 10.29
N HIS A 37 3.10 7.47 9.49
CA HIS A 37 2.64 7.23 8.12
C HIS A 37 3.74 6.63 7.23
N ILE A 38 4.95 7.18 7.31
CA ILE A 38 6.12 6.67 6.58
C ILE A 38 6.49 5.27 7.09
N GLY A 39 6.54 5.08 8.40
CA GLY A 39 6.87 3.79 9.03
C GLY A 39 5.90 2.68 8.66
N VAL A 40 4.59 2.95 8.70
CA VAL A 40 3.54 2.00 8.28
C VAL A 40 3.67 1.68 6.79
N GLY A 41 4.05 2.65 5.94
CA GLY A 41 4.27 2.42 4.51
C GLY A 41 5.44 1.51 4.23
N ALA A 42 6.57 1.77 4.87
CA ALA A 42 7.75 0.91 4.78
C ALA A 42 7.44 -0.52 5.26
N LEU A 43 6.74 -0.66 6.39
CA LEU A 43 6.33 -1.96 6.90
C LEU A 43 5.40 -2.70 5.93
N THR A 44 4.41 -2.00 5.36
CA THR A 44 3.47 -2.56 4.38
C THR A 44 4.22 -3.07 3.14
N ALA A 45 5.18 -2.28 2.62
CA ALA A 45 6.02 -2.68 1.50
C ALA A 45 6.87 -3.93 1.81
N LEU A 46 7.47 -4.01 3.01
CA LEU A 46 8.27 -5.16 3.43
C LEU A 46 7.44 -6.44 3.58
N ILE A 47 6.24 -6.34 4.18
CA ILE A 47 5.30 -7.46 4.27
C ILE A 47 4.96 -7.94 2.87
N LEU A 48 4.59 -7.02 1.98
CA LEU A 48 4.20 -7.35 0.61
C LEU A 48 5.35 -7.99 -0.19
N LEU A 49 6.58 -7.51 -0.02
CA LEU A 49 7.77 -8.12 -0.61
C LEU A 49 7.97 -9.57 -0.12
N GLY A 50 7.76 -9.81 1.18
CA GLY A 50 7.78 -11.15 1.76
C GLY A 50 6.71 -12.07 1.16
N LEU A 51 5.48 -11.57 1.01
CA LEU A 51 4.38 -12.30 0.37
C LEU A 51 4.66 -12.60 -1.10
N LEU A 52 5.14 -11.62 -1.85
CA LEU A 52 5.52 -11.77 -3.26
C LEU A 52 6.60 -12.84 -3.44
N ARG A 53 7.66 -12.78 -2.63
CA ARG A 53 8.73 -13.79 -2.64
C ARG A 53 8.18 -15.18 -2.34
N SER A 54 7.31 -15.28 -1.34
CA SER A 54 6.68 -16.53 -0.93
C SER A 54 5.79 -17.12 -2.04
N ALA A 55 4.91 -16.31 -2.64
CA ALA A 55 4.05 -16.70 -3.75
C ALA A 55 4.85 -17.25 -4.93
N ARG A 56 5.91 -16.54 -5.33
CA ARG A 56 6.79 -16.94 -6.44
C ARG A 56 7.50 -18.26 -6.15
N LYS A 57 8.02 -18.44 -4.93
CA LYS A 57 8.68 -19.70 -4.52
C LYS A 57 7.71 -20.88 -4.55
N GLN A 58 6.45 -20.65 -4.24
CA GLN A 58 5.39 -21.65 -4.23
C GLN A 58 4.69 -21.82 -5.59
N GLY A 59 5.03 -21.04 -6.61
CA GLY A 59 4.39 -21.08 -7.92
C GLY A 59 2.93 -20.62 -7.91
N GLU A 60 2.53 -19.78 -6.95
CA GLU A 60 1.15 -19.29 -6.85
C GLU A 60 0.84 -18.24 -7.92
N ARG A 61 -0.34 -18.34 -8.54
CA ARG A 61 -0.80 -17.44 -9.63
C ARG A 61 -0.89 -15.97 -9.19
N ILE A 62 -1.24 -15.74 -7.93
CA ILE A 62 -1.33 -14.41 -7.32
C ILE A 62 0.01 -13.65 -7.24
N GLY A 63 1.13 -14.32 -7.52
CA GLY A 63 2.45 -13.68 -7.51
C GLY A 63 2.56 -12.48 -8.48
N SER A 64 1.82 -12.49 -9.60
CA SER A 64 1.78 -11.35 -10.52
C SER A 64 1.02 -10.15 -9.94
N ASP A 65 -0.12 -10.39 -9.31
CA ASP A 65 -0.92 -9.34 -8.67
C ASP A 65 -0.17 -8.70 -7.51
N LEU A 66 0.51 -9.52 -6.69
CA LEU A 66 1.38 -9.04 -5.63
C LEU A 66 2.55 -8.19 -6.15
N ALA A 67 3.11 -8.54 -7.30
CA ALA A 67 4.16 -7.76 -7.93
C ALA A 67 3.64 -6.39 -8.41
N PHE A 68 2.43 -6.38 -8.99
CA PHE A 68 1.78 -5.15 -9.40
C PHE A 68 1.48 -4.22 -8.22
N VAL A 69 0.88 -4.75 -7.14
CA VAL A 69 0.66 -3.98 -5.90
C VAL A 69 1.98 -3.46 -5.34
N PHE A 70 3.04 -4.28 -5.35
CA PHE A 70 4.34 -3.87 -4.84
C PHE A 70 4.91 -2.71 -5.65
N LEU A 71 4.82 -2.75 -6.98
CA LEU A 71 5.22 -1.63 -7.83
C LEU A 71 4.41 -0.36 -7.54
N LEU A 72 3.09 -0.47 -7.34
CA LEU A 72 2.25 0.67 -6.96
C LEU A 72 2.70 1.30 -5.64
N ILE A 73 3.02 0.48 -4.63
CA ILE A 73 3.54 0.99 -3.34
C ILE A 73 4.89 1.68 -3.52
N ILE A 74 5.79 1.16 -4.36
CA ILE A 74 7.06 1.83 -4.65
C ILE A 74 6.83 3.19 -5.31
N PHE A 75 5.98 3.28 -6.33
CA PHE A 75 5.67 4.55 -6.97
C PHE A 75 4.95 5.53 -6.03
N GLN A 76 4.06 5.03 -5.17
CA GLN A 76 3.38 5.82 -4.16
C GLN A 76 4.39 6.37 -3.13
N GLY A 77 5.33 5.54 -2.67
CA GLY A 77 6.43 5.97 -1.78
C GLY A 77 7.33 7.02 -2.44
N LEU A 78 7.71 6.83 -3.70
CA LEU A 78 8.48 7.83 -4.47
C LEU A 78 7.74 9.16 -4.58
N ALA A 79 6.44 9.13 -4.92
CA ALA A 79 5.62 10.34 -4.93
C ALA A 79 5.58 11.00 -3.54
N GLY A 80 5.55 10.20 -2.46
CA GLY A 80 5.63 10.69 -1.08
C GLY A 80 6.95 11.42 -0.78
N LEU A 81 8.07 10.93 -1.29
CA LEU A 81 9.36 11.62 -1.17
C LEU A 81 9.36 12.97 -1.90
N PHE A 82 8.74 13.07 -3.08
CA PHE A 82 8.62 14.33 -3.81
C PHE A 82 7.72 15.36 -3.11
N ILE A 83 6.76 14.92 -2.30
CA ILE A 83 5.99 15.83 -1.42
C ILE A 83 6.91 16.49 -0.39
N LEU A 84 7.86 15.74 0.18
CA LEU A 84 8.84 16.29 1.12
C LEU A 84 9.79 17.31 0.46
N ALA A 85 9.96 17.22 -0.86
CA ALA A 85 10.70 18.18 -1.68
C ALA A 85 9.80 19.32 -2.22
N GLU A 86 8.62 19.52 -1.63
CA GLU A 86 7.68 20.60 -1.94
C GLU A 86 7.14 20.61 -3.39
N VAL A 87 7.13 19.46 -4.07
CA VAL A 87 6.54 19.31 -5.41
C VAL A 87 5.02 19.18 -5.29
N SER A 88 4.29 20.26 -5.54
CA SER A 88 2.82 20.34 -5.36
C SER A 88 2.03 19.28 -6.13
N LEU A 89 2.41 18.96 -7.37
CA LEU A 89 1.76 17.93 -8.18
C LEU A 89 1.93 16.52 -7.58
N ALA A 90 3.02 16.28 -6.84
CA ALA A 90 3.30 14.98 -6.25
C ALA A 90 2.26 14.58 -5.20
N ALA A 91 1.64 15.55 -4.50
CA ALA A 91 0.60 15.28 -3.52
C ALA A 91 -0.65 14.63 -4.15
N ILE A 92 -1.07 15.13 -5.32
CA ILE A 92 -2.22 14.57 -6.04
C ILE A 92 -1.88 13.20 -6.60
N ILE A 93 -0.69 13.04 -7.21
CA ILE A 93 -0.22 11.76 -7.72
C ILE A 93 -0.16 10.72 -6.61
N HIS A 94 0.42 11.08 -5.46
CA HIS A 94 0.51 10.21 -4.29
C HIS A 94 -0.87 9.77 -3.81
N LEU A 95 -1.83 10.69 -3.70
CA LEU A 95 -3.20 10.38 -3.27
C LEU A 95 -3.89 9.42 -4.24
N VAL A 96 -3.79 9.67 -5.55
CA VAL A 96 -4.36 8.78 -6.57
C VAL A 96 -3.74 7.39 -6.46
N LEU A 97 -2.41 7.29 -6.38
CA LEU A 97 -1.71 6.02 -6.21
C LEU A 97 -2.14 5.29 -4.92
N SER A 98 -2.39 5.99 -3.82
CA SER A 98 -2.89 5.38 -2.58
C SER A 98 -4.26 4.70 -2.77
N PHE A 99 -5.18 5.30 -3.53
CA PHE A 99 -6.46 4.65 -3.88
C PHE A 99 -6.24 3.41 -4.76
N PHE A 100 -5.33 3.48 -5.73
CA PHE A 100 -4.98 2.32 -6.56
C PHE A 100 -4.38 1.19 -5.73
N VAL A 101 -3.48 1.49 -4.78
CA VAL A 101 -2.93 0.48 -3.85
C VAL A 101 -4.05 -0.22 -3.09
N VAL A 102 -4.95 0.53 -2.43
CA VAL A 102 -6.08 -0.05 -1.69
C VAL A 102 -6.95 -0.92 -2.59
N GLY A 103 -7.33 -0.42 -3.77
CA GLY A 103 -8.15 -1.16 -4.73
C GLY A 103 -7.49 -2.45 -5.22
N SER A 104 -6.20 -2.39 -5.56
CA SER A 104 -5.45 -3.55 -6.04
C SER A 104 -5.21 -4.60 -4.95
N VAL A 105 -4.96 -4.18 -3.70
CA VAL A 105 -4.87 -5.12 -2.56
C VAL A 105 -6.22 -5.79 -2.31
N ALA A 106 -7.32 -5.03 -2.33
CA ALA A 106 -8.66 -5.58 -2.16
C ALA A 106 -9.02 -6.58 -3.26
N ALA A 107 -8.70 -6.26 -4.52
CA ALA A 107 -8.89 -7.16 -5.65
C ALA A 107 -8.05 -8.45 -5.49
N ALA A 108 -6.77 -8.33 -5.13
CA ALA A 108 -5.91 -9.49 -4.88
C ALA A 108 -6.45 -10.37 -3.73
N LEU A 109 -6.98 -9.75 -2.67
CA LEU A 109 -7.62 -10.47 -1.56
C LEU A 109 -8.87 -11.24 -2.01
N ILE A 110 -9.74 -10.60 -2.80
CA ILE A 110 -10.97 -11.23 -3.33
C ILE A 110 -10.61 -12.43 -4.21
N LEU A 111 -9.64 -12.26 -5.11
CA LEU A 111 -9.16 -13.35 -5.98
C LEU A 111 -8.59 -14.50 -5.15
N ALA A 112 -7.73 -14.21 -4.18
CA ALA A 112 -7.18 -15.24 -3.28
C ALA A 112 -8.26 -16.01 -2.52
N ALA A 113 -9.30 -15.32 -2.06
CA ALA A 113 -10.42 -15.93 -1.35
C ALA A 113 -11.25 -16.82 -2.29
N SER A 114 -11.46 -16.41 -3.54
CA SER A 114 -12.20 -17.19 -4.54
C SER A 114 -11.48 -18.47 -4.99
N GLU A 115 -10.14 -18.48 -4.96
CA GLU A 115 -9.34 -19.66 -5.31
C GLU A 115 -9.21 -20.68 -4.15
N THR A 116 -9.66 -20.32 -2.95
CA THR A 116 -9.57 -21.17 -1.74
C THR A 116 -10.92 -21.67 -1.22
N GLY A 117 -12.02 -21.23 -1.84
CA GLY A 117 -13.40 -21.63 -1.52
C GLY A 117 -13.95 -22.72 -2.41
#